data_AF-A0A937IUV9-F1
#
_entry.id   AF-A0A937IUV9-F1
#
_cell.length_a   1.000
_cell.length_b   1.000
_cell.length_c   1.000
_cell.angle_alpha   90.00
_cell.angle_beta   90.00
_cell.angle_gamma   90.00
#
_symmetry.space_group_name_H-M   'P 1'
#
loop_
_entity.id
_entity.type
_entity.pdbx_description
1 polymer ?
#
loop_
_entity_poly.entity_id
_entity_poly.type
_entity_poly.pdbx_seq_one_letter_code
_entity_poly.pdbx_strand_id
1 'polypeptide(L)'
;MHPFYFKNSFSSSDAKVKFTDVAIIGSNIQSENNSYYLSRTGVSTNNAGFGPDNAVLKFTKDHQWISALPITASGATYNDYFKNPLALQGFTQAPQLTASNSPDFWVLNQDEDQEIQVQHIQFTEGPFGALYQPIFYSTLDPAAKRYLQTPKRFVDPIDLCLAGDGSRFLFVADAGVDSVYQFTSSGLEGVPPPPASAAEFNALASLGGFGKVSAIGYYDKILYVADSKNGTVQRFKLTLDFD
;
A
#
# COMPACT_ATOMS: atom_id res chain seq x y z
N MET A 1 -18.23 -7.05 -19.65
CA MET A 1 -18.81 -6.16 -18.62
C MET A 1 -18.15 -6.50 -17.31
N HIS A 2 -17.50 -5.55 -16.65
CA HIS A 2 -16.70 -5.86 -15.45
C HIS A 2 -17.62 -6.25 -14.30
N PRO A 3 -17.35 -7.33 -13.54
CA PRO A 3 -18.26 -7.84 -12.49
C PRO A 3 -18.57 -6.82 -11.38
N PHE A 4 -17.66 -5.87 -11.14
CA PHE A 4 -17.86 -4.75 -10.21
C PHE A 4 -18.59 -3.54 -10.81
N TYR A 5 -19.13 -3.61 -12.02
CA TYR A 5 -19.95 -2.54 -12.57
C TYR A 5 -21.41 -3.02 -12.61
N PHE A 6 -22.25 -2.52 -11.70
CA PHE A 6 -23.69 -2.84 -11.62
C PHE A 6 -24.51 -2.18 -12.75
N LYS A 7 -24.04 -2.32 -14.00
CA LYS A 7 -24.74 -1.85 -15.18
C LYS A 7 -24.74 -2.94 -16.24
N ASN A 8 -25.83 -3.03 -17.00
CA ASN A 8 -26.02 -4.04 -18.04
C ASN A 8 -25.52 -3.58 -19.43
N SER A 9 -24.71 -2.52 -19.50
CA SER A 9 -24.14 -2.01 -20.76
C SER A 9 -22.69 -1.56 -20.57
N PHE A 10 -21.93 -1.56 -21.67
CA PHE A 10 -20.54 -1.11 -21.72
C PHE A 10 -20.45 0.18 -22.54
N SER A 11 -19.67 1.15 -22.06
CA SER A 11 -19.30 2.37 -22.78
C SER A 11 -17.80 2.42 -23.02
N SER A 12 -17.36 3.20 -24.01
CA SER A 12 -15.93 3.39 -24.32
C SER A 12 -15.13 4.00 -23.16
N SER A 13 -15.79 4.75 -22.27
CA SER A 13 -15.20 5.26 -21.03
C SER A 13 -14.83 4.15 -20.05
N ASP A 14 -15.52 3.00 -20.07
CA ASP A 14 -15.23 1.88 -19.16
C ASP A 14 -13.90 1.22 -19.49
N ALA A 15 -13.48 1.26 -20.76
CA ALA A 15 -12.19 0.74 -21.19
C ALA A 15 -11.01 1.50 -20.57
N LYS A 16 -11.26 2.72 -20.06
CA LYS A 16 -10.24 3.56 -19.43
C LYS A 16 -10.08 3.27 -17.95
N VAL A 17 -11.05 2.58 -17.33
CA VAL A 17 -11.00 2.28 -15.91
C VAL A 17 -10.28 0.96 -15.67
N LYS A 18 -9.39 0.93 -14.69
CA LYS A 18 -8.67 -0.26 -14.26
C LYS A 18 -8.80 -0.41 -12.76
N PHE A 19 -8.99 -1.65 -12.31
CA PHE A 19 -8.71 -2.00 -10.93
C PHE A 19 -7.28 -2.48 -10.86
N THR A 20 -6.53 -1.91 -9.93
CA THR A 20 -5.07 -2.04 -9.92
C THR A 20 -4.58 -2.95 -8.82
N ASP A 21 -5.21 -2.92 -7.64
CA ASP A 21 -4.80 -3.74 -6.51
C ASP A 21 -5.90 -3.91 -5.45
N VAL A 22 -5.70 -4.86 -4.54
CA VAL A 22 -6.63 -5.23 -3.47
C VAL A 22 -5.93 -5.33 -2.12
N ALA A 23 -6.50 -4.71 -1.09
CA ALA A 23 -6.05 -4.85 0.29
C ALA A 23 -7.13 -5.48 1.16
N ILE A 24 -6.81 -6.60 1.81
CA ILE A 24 -7.73 -7.32 2.69
C ILE A 24 -7.77 -6.67 4.07
N ILE A 25 -8.97 -6.60 4.65
CA ILE A 25 -9.24 -6.12 6.00
C ILE A 25 -9.52 -7.34 6.88
N GLY A 26 -8.63 -7.57 7.84
CA GLY A 26 -8.87 -8.48 8.95
C GLY A 26 -9.70 -7.77 10.03
N SER A 27 -10.71 -8.45 10.57
CA SER A 27 -11.49 -7.93 11.70
C SER A 27 -11.90 -9.07 12.61
N ASN A 28 -12.04 -8.79 13.91
CA ASN A 28 -12.66 -9.73 14.85
C ASN A 28 -14.19 -9.71 14.74
N ILE A 29 -14.76 -8.75 14.00
CA ILE A 29 -16.18 -8.68 13.68
C ILE A 29 -16.43 -9.51 12.42
N GLN A 30 -17.20 -10.59 12.56
CA GLN A 30 -17.39 -11.57 11.49
C GLN A 30 -17.97 -10.99 10.18
N SER A 31 -18.82 -9.96 10.27
CA SER A 31 -19.39 -9.29 9.10
C SER A 31 -18.39 -8.41 8.35
N GLU A 32 -17.30 -8.01 9.00
CA GLU A 32 -16.26 -7.15 8.44
C GLU A 32 -15.01 -7.92 8.07
N ASN A 33 -14.77 -9.07 8.70
CA ASN A 33 -13.62 -9.90 8.40
C ASN A 33 -13.64 -10.35 6.93
N ASN A 34 -12.50 -10.22 6.24
CA ASN A 34 -12.36 -10.44 4.80
C ASN A 34 -13.12 -9.43 3.92
N SER A 35 -13.60 -8.32 4.47
CA SER A 35 -13.87 -7.14 3.65
C SER A 35 -12.57 -6.64 3.02
N TYR A 36 -12.66 -5.84 1.96
CA TYR A 36 -11.47 -5.43 1.23
C TYR A 36 -11.61 -4.06 0.60
N TYR A 37 -10.46 -3.44 0.39
CA TYR A 37 -10.29 -2.27 -0.44
C TYR A 37 -9.86 -2.68 -1.84
N LEU A 38 -10.32 -1.95 -2.84
CA LEU A 38 -9.97 -2.12 -4.24
C LEU A 38 -9.59 -0.76 -4.81
N SER A 39 -8.36 -0.62 -5.32
CA SER A 39 -7.92 0.61 -5.98
C SER A 39 -8.42 0.64 -7.42
N ARG A 40 -8.89 1.81 -7.83
CA ARG A 40 -9.45 2.06 -9.16
C ARG A 40 -8.78 3.28 -9.75
N THR A 41 -8.32 3.18 -10.99
CA THR A 41 -7.73 4.27 -11.74
C THR A 41 -8.44 4.52 -13.05
N GLY A 42 -8.24 5.71 -13.61
CA GLY A 42 -8.79 6.11 -14.90
C GLY A 42 -10.08 6.92 -14.78
N VAL A 43 -10.35 7.67 -15.85
CA VAL A 43 -11.46 8.64 -15.93
C VAL A 43 -12.64 8.01 -16.63
N SER A 44 -13.82 8.04 -16.01
CA SER A 44 -15.07 7.69 -16.67
C SER A 44 -16.17 8.71 -16.42
N THR A 45 -16.75 9.19 -17.51
CA THR A 45 -17.91 10.10 -17.52
C THR A 45 -19.15 9.48 -16.86
N ASN A 46 -19.19 8.16 -16.75
CA ASN A 46 -20.24 7.44 -16.03
C ASN A 46 -19.61 6.38 -15.13
N ASN A 47 -19.27 6.79 -13.91
CA ASN A 47 -18.73 5.92 -12.87
C ASN A 47 -19.75 4.97 -12.25
N ALA A 48 -20.97 4.85 -12.79
CA ALA A 48 -22.00 3.92 -12.34
C ALA A 48 -22.27 3.96 -10.81
N GLY A 49 -22.08 5.12 -10.18
CA GLY A 49 -22.29 5.31 -8.73
C GLY A 49 -21.09 4.99 -7.82
N PHE A 50 -19.94 4.54 -8.36
CA PHE A 50 -18.75 4.18 -7.58
C PHE A 50 -17.89 5.36 -7.10
N GLY A 51 -18.45 6.56 -7.02
CA GLY A 51 -17.71 7.76 -6.61
C GLY A 51 -16.83 8.37 -7.70
N PRO A 52 -15.88 9.24 -7.33
CA PRO A 52 -15.05 9.98 -8.28
C PRO A 52 -14.03 9.10 -8.97
N ASP A 53 -13.47 9.62 -10.07
CA ASP A 53 -12.32 9.00 -10.75
C ASP A 53 -11.15 8.86 -9.77
N ASN A 54 -10.30 7.85 -9.98
CA ASN A 54 -9.17 7.55 -9.11
C ASN A 54 -9.59 7.41 -7.63
N ALA A 55 -10.05 6.23 -7.24
CA ALA A 55 -10.63 6.02 -5.91
C ALA A 55 -10.16 4.70 -5.30
N VAL A 56 -10.18 4.65 -3.97
CA VAL A 56 -10.17 3.40 -3.23
C VAL A 56 -11.61 3.07 -2.86
N LEU A 57 -12.07 1.89 -3.24
CA LEU A 57 -13.42 1.41 -3.02
C LEU A 57 -13.43 0.37 -1.91
N LYS A 58 -14.45 0.38 -1.04
CA LYS A 58 -14.65 -0.63 0.01
C LYS A 58 -15.74 -1.61 -0.39
N PHE A 59 -15.47 -2.90 -0.20
CA PHE A 59 -16.40 -4.00 -0.44
C PHE A 59 -16.52 -4.89 0.79
N THR A 60 -17.69 -5.50 0.97
CA THR A 60 -17.89 -6.55 1.98
C THR A 60 -17.18 -7.84 1.57
N LYS A 61 -17.06 -8.79 2.52
CA LYS A 61 -16.57 -10.16 2.25
C LYS A 61 -17.39 -10.92 1.21
N ASP A 62 -18.65 -10.51 0.97
CA ASP A 62 -19.58 -11.11 0.01
C ASP A 62 -19.60 -10.33 -1.32
N HIS A 63 -18.54 -9.56 -1.58
CA HIS A 63 -18.31 -8.76 -2.79
C HIS A 63 -19.36 -7.68 -3.05
N GLN A 64 -20.08 -7.25 -2.01
CA GLN A 64 -21.03 -6.14 -2.12
C GLN A 64 -20.31 -4.82 -1.95
N TRP A 65 -20.56 -3.88 -2.86
CA TRP A 65 -20.00 -2.53 -2.77
C TRP A 65 -20.58 -1.79 -1.57
N ILE A 66 -19.71 -1.07 -0.84
CA ILE A 66 -20.09 -0.24 0.31
C ILE A 66 -20.00 1.23 -0.07
N SER A 67 -18.80 1.71 -0.41
CA SER A 67 -18.55 3.11 -0.75
C SER A 67 -17.23 3.29 -1.49
N ALA A 68 -17.08 4.43 -2.17
CA ALA A 68 -15.76 5.02 -2.38
C ALA A 68 -15.32 5.70 -1.08
N LEU A 69 -14.02 5.64 -0.75
CA LEU A 69 -13.53 6.20 0.50
C LEU A 69 -13.31 7.72 0.39
N PRO A 70 -14.05 8.55 1.15
CA PRO A 70 -13.67 9.93 1.35
C PRO A 70 -12.51 10.02 2.34
N ILE A 71 -11.58 10.95 2.12
CA ILE A 71 -10.43 11.18 2.99
C ILE A 71 -10.56 12.53 3.68
N THR A 72 -10.44 12.52 5.01
CA THR A 72 -10.44 13.73 5.82
C THR A 72 -9.01 14.16 6.11
N ALA A 73 -8.57 15.26 5.51
CA ALA A 73 -7.24 15.82 5.68
C ALA A 73 -7.36 17.33 5.98
N SER A 74 -6.53 17.84 6.90
CA SER A 74 -6.47 19.28 7.22
C SER A 74 -7.83 19.92 7.54
N GLY A 75 -8.74 19.17 8.16
CA GLY A 75 -10.07 19.64 8.56
C GLY A 75 -11.14 19.65 7.45
N ALA A 76 -10.79 19.22 6.23
CA ALA A 76 -11.73 19.07 5.12
C ALA A 76 -11.86 17.61 4.69
N THR A 77 -13.00 17.24 4.09
CA THR A 77 -13.24 15.91 3.55
C THR A 77 -13.24 15.96 2.03
N TYR A 78 -12.40 15.14 1.43
CA TYR A 78 -12.17 15.06 -0.01
C TYR A 78 -12.72 13.74 -0.53
N ASN A 79 -13.63 13.78 -1.49
CA ASN A 79 -14.14 12.57 -2.12
C ASN A 79 -13.17 12.03 -3.18
N ASP A 80 -12.36 12.91 -3.77
CA ASP A 80 -11.42 12.74 -4.88
C ASP A 80 -9.96 12.87 -4.44
N TYR A 81 -9.64 12.35 -3.25
CA TYR A 81 -8.32 12.51 -2.64
C TYR A 81 -7.19 11.79 -3.39
N PHE A 82 -7.47 10.60 -3.92
CA PHE A 82 -6.45 9.74 -4.51
C PHE A 82 -6.11 10.17 -5.93
N LYS A 83 -4.81 10.10 -6.27
CA LYS A 83 -4.31 10.45 -7.60
C LYS A 83 -3.65 9.23 -8.21
N ASN A 84 -4.39 8.54 -9.09
CA ASN A 84 -3.98 7.30 -9.75
C ASN A 84 -3.43 6.23 -8.76
N PRO A 85 -4.27 5.69 -7.86
CA PRO A 85 -3.84 4.69 -6.89
C PRO A 85 -3.50 3.35 -7.56
N LEU A 86 -2.23 2.92 -7.52
CA LEU A 86 -1.74 1.74 -8.21
C LEU A 86 -1.60 0.49 -7.35
N ALA A 87 -1.21 0.66 -6.09
CA ALA A 87 -0.98 -0.45 -5.18
C ALA A 87 -1.61 -0.15 -3.82
N LEU A 88 -2.05 -1.20 -3.13
CA LEU A 88 -2.65 -1.17 -1.82
C LEU A 88 -2.05 -2.26 -0.94
N GLN A 89 -1.74 -1.92 0.30
CA GLN A 89 -1.34 -2.92 1.29
C GLN A 89 -2.07 -2.67 2.60
N GLY A 90 -2.98 -3.59 2.95
CA GLY A 90 -3.61 -3.63 4.26
C GLY A 90 -2.67 -4.17 5.34
N PHE A 91 -3.06 -4.07 6.62
CA PHE A 91 -2.24 -4.57 7.74
C PHE A 91 -2.57 -6.01 8.16
N THR A 92 -3.33 -6.71 7.33
CA THR A 92 -3.66 -8.13 7.47
C THR A 92 -2.91 -8.91 6.38
N GLN A 93 -1.77 -9.51 6.75
CA GLN A 93 -0.92 -10.30 5.86
C GLN A 93 -0.69 -11.71 6.42
N ALA A 94 -0.36 -12.65 5.53
CA ALA A 94 0.05 -13.99 5.93
C ALA A 94 1.56 -14.04 6.25
N PRO A 95 2.03 -14.88 7.19
CA PRO A 95 1.24 -15.65 8.16
C PRO A 95 0.56 -14.73 9.19
N GLN A 96 -0.71 -15.02 9.54
CA GLN A 96 -1.52 -14.13 10.39
C GLN A 96 -1.14 -14.11 11.88
N LEU A 97 0.07 -14.58 12.26
CA LEU A 97 0.52 -14.62 13.65
C LEU A 97 0.57 -13.22 14.28
N THR A 98 0.86 -12.19 13.47
CA THR A 98 0.89 -10.78 13.89
C THR A 98 -0.03 -9.91 13.03
N ALA A 99 -1.04 -10.52 12.38
CA ALA A 99 -2.00 -9.76 11.58
C ALA A 99 -2.74 -8.76 12.46
N SER A 100 -2.82 -7.51 12.00
CA SER A 100 -3.63 -6.49 12.65
C SER A 100 -5.08 -6.63 12.22
N ASN A 101 -6.01 -6.37 13.14
CA ASN A 101 -7.43 -6.17 12.86
C ASN A 101 -7.75 -4.72 12.44
N SER A 102 -6.75 -3.98 11.96
CA SER A 102 -6.89 -2.59 11.56
C SER A 102 -7.37 -2.48 10.11
N PRO A 103 -8.41 -1.67 9.83
CA PRO A 103 -8.79 -1.27 8.48
C PRO A 103 -7.85 -0.23 7.86
N ASP A 104 -6.74 0.10 8.52
CA ASP A 104 -5.69 0.92 7.93
C ASP A 104 -5.14 0.26 6.65
N PHE A 105 -4.58 1.07 5.78
CA PHE A 105 -3.85 0.59 4.61
C PHE A 105 -2.82 1.61 4.13
N TRP A 106 -1.79 1.12 3.46
CA TRP A 106 -0.96 1.95 2.59
C TRP A 106 -1.53 1.98 1.18
N VAL A 107 -1.45 3.13 0.55
CA VAL A 107 -1.74 3.32 -0.87
C VAL A 107 -0.53 3.94 -1.56
N LEU A 108 -0.25 3.46 -2.76
CA LEU A 108 0.68 4.07 -3.68
C LEU A 108 -0.10 4.88 -4.73
N ASN A 109 0.09 6.20 -4.72
CA ASN A 109 -0.46 7.12 -5.72
C ASN A 109 0.64 7.50 -6.71
N GLN A 110 0.40 7.31 -8.01
CA GLN A 110 1.36 7.65 -9.05
C GLN A 110 0.83 8.76 -9.94
N ASP A 111 1.13 9.99 -9.56
CA ASP A 111 0.72 11.18 -10.31
C ASP A 111 1.79 12.28 -10.20
N GLU A 112 1.93 13.09 -11.26
CA GLU A 112 2.92 14.17 -11.30
C GLU A 112 2.66 15.23 -10.24
N ASP A 113 1.41 15.45 -9.83
CA ASP A 113 1.03 16.40 -8.78
C ASP A 113 0.96 15.75 -7.39
N GLN A 114 1.43 14.50 -7.24
CA GLN A 114 1.50 13.80 -5.96
C GLN A 114 2.91 13.85 -5.39
N GLU A 115 3.15 14.71 -4.39
CA GLU A 115 4.46 14.81 -3.73
C GLU A 115 4.79 13.56 -2.90
N ILE A 116 3.85 13.14 -2.04
CA ILE A 116 4.03 11.95 -1.19
C ILE A 116 3.39 10.77 -1.89
N GLN A 117 4.19 9.94 -2.56
CA GLN A 117 3.71 8.84 -3.38
C GLN A 117 3.09 7.70 -2.55
N VAL A 118 3.70 7.35 -1.42
CA VAL A 118 3.18 6.30 -0.51
C VAL A 118 2.57 6.94 0.73
N GLN A 119 1.27 6.71 0.92
CA GLN A 119 0.50 7.29 2.01
C GLN A 119 -0.11 6.20 2.87
N HIS A 120 -0.03 6.37 4.19
CA HIS A 120 -0.76 5.55 5.14
C HIS A 120 -2.10 6.21 5.41
N ILE A 121 -3.19 5.53 5.09
CA ILE A 121 -4.54 5.94 5.42
C ILE A 121 -4.97 5.18 6.68
N GLN A 122 -5.16 5.93 7.76
CA GLN A 122 -5.68 5.43 9.01
C GLN A 122 -7.20 5.49 9.03
N PHE A 123 -7.82 4.43 9.53
CA PHE A 123 -9.22 4.37 9.89
C PHE A 123 -9.41 4.67 11.38
N THR A 124 -10.28 5.62 11.70
CA THR A 124 -10.73 5.87 13.07
C THR A 124 -12.24 5.85 13.12
N GLU A 125 -12.82 5.07 14.03
CA GLU A 125 -14.25 5.10 14.31
C GLU A 125 -14.50 5.86 15.61
N GLY A 126 -15.44 6.81 15.56
CA GLY A 126 -15.85 7.59 16.71
C GLY A 126 -17.37 7.74 16.80
N PRO A 127 -17.88 8.44 17.83
CA PRO A 127 -19.33 8.62 18.04
C PRO A 127 -20.07 9.28 16.87
N PHE A 128 -19.35 9.98 16.00
CA PHE A 128 -19.88 10.70 14.84
C PHE A 128 -19.68 9.95 13.52
N GLY A 129 -19.26 8.68 13.60
CA GLY A 129 -19.02 7.82 12.45
C GLY A 129 -17.54 7.54 12.22
N ALA A 130 -17.28 7.01 11.03
CA ALA A 130 -15.97 6.51 10.63
C ALA A 130 -15.22 7.53 9.76
N LEU A 131 -13.93 7.66 10.00
CA LEU A 131 -13.05 8.62 9.33
C LEU A 131 -11.83 7.88 8.75
N TYR A 132 -11.46 8.26 7.53
CA TYR A 132 -10.20 7.87 6.90
C TYR A 132 -9.30 9.08 6.78
N GLN A 133 -8.08 9.02 7.32
CA GLN A 133 -7.18 10.17 7.42
C GLN A 133 -5.74 9.77 7.08
N PRO A 134 -4.98 10.62 6.36
CA PRO A 134 -3.57 10.34 6.12
C PRO A 134 -2.76 10.48 7.41
N ILE A 135 -1.86 9.53 7.66
CA ILE A 135 -0.81 9.64 8.67
C ILE A 135 0.42 10.29 8.06
N PHE A 136 0.94 11.30 8.75
CA PHE A 136 2.20 11.95 8.44
C PHE A 136 3.30 11.38 9.31
N TYR A 137 4.26 10.71 8.68
CA TYR A 137 5.44 10.17 9.32
C TYR A 137 6.52 11.24 9.47
N SER A 138 7.39 11.05 10.46
CA SER A 138 8.54 11.94 10.64
C SER A 138 9.49 11.84 9.44
N THR A 139 9.97 12.98 8.97
CA THR A 139 11.03 13.11 7.96
C THR A 139 12.30 13.71 8.54
N LEU A 140 12.41 13.75 9.87
CA LEU A 140 13.50 14.37 10.63
C LEU A 140 13.96 13.50 11.81
N ASP A 141 13.49 12.27 11.90
CA ASP A 141 13.87 11.36 12.99
C ASP A 141 15.37 10.99 12.89
N PRO A 142 16.18 11.32 13.91
CA PRO A 142 17.63 11.10 13.85
C PRO A 142 18.02 9.62 13.75
N ALA A 143 17.11 8.67 14.04
CA ALA A 143 17.38 7.25 13.90
C ALA A 143 17.48 6.80 12.43
N ALA A 144 17.13 7.63 11.45
CA ALA A 144 17.26 7.30 10.03
C ALA A 144 17.83 8.44 9.19
N LYS A 145 18.45 8.06 8.06
CA LYS A 145 18.99 9.02 7.08
C LYS A 145 18.01 9.35 5.96
N ARG A 146 16.96 8.55 5.80
CA ARG A 146 15.99 8.63 4.70
C ARG A 146 14.62 8.16 5.18
N TYR A 147 13.58 8.65 4.52
CA TYR A 147 12.21 8.54 4.99
C TYR A 147 11.26 8.20 3.84
N LEU A 148 10.18 7.49 4.17
CA LEU A 148 9.15 7.07 3.21
C LEU A 148 8.43 8.27 2.59
N GLN A 149 8.07 9.26 3.42
CA GLN A 149 7.31 10.45 3.00
C GLN A 149 8.21 11.63 2.65
N THR A 150 9.35 11.35 2.00
CA THR A 150 10.12 12.39 1.31
C THR A 150 9.41 12.75 0.00
N PRO A 151 9.25 14.04 -0.35
CA PRO A 151 8.67 14.44 -1.63
C PRO A 151 9.37 13.78 -2.83
N LYS A 152 8.59 13.19 -3.74
CA LYS A 152 9.06 12.49 -4.95
C LYS A 152 10.19 11.49 -4.68
N ARG A 153 10.06 10.71 -3.61
CA ARG A 153 11.09 9.76 -3.15
C ARG A 153 11.41 8.66 -4.16
N PHE A 154 10.43 8.24 -4.95
CA PHE A 154 10.54 7.08 -5.85
C PHE A 154 10.42 7.53 -7.32
N VAL A 155 11.13 6.84 -8.21
CA VAL A 155 11.18 7.17 -9.64
C VAL A 155 9.94 6.63 -10.35
N ASP A 156 9.70 5.33 -10.25
CA ASP A 156 8.52 4.65 -10.80
C ASP A 156 8.12 3.52 -9.82
N PRO A 157 7.57 3.89 -8.64
CA PRO A 157 7.08 2.90 -7.69
C PRO A 157 5.90 2.15 -8.29
N ILE A 158 5.86 0.84 -8.10
CA ILE A 158 4.85 -0.03 -8.75
C ILE A 158 4.09 -0.94 -7.78
N ASP A 159 4.65 -1.23 -6.61
CA ASP A 159 4.08 -2.24 -5.70
C ASP A 159 4.49 -2.02 -4.25
N LEU A 160 3.64 -2.48 -3.32
CA LEU A 160 3.81 -2.38 -1.88
C LEU A 160 3.64 -3.75 -1.24
N CYS A 161 4.44 -4.05 -0.21
CA CYS A 161 4.26 -5.28 0.55
C CYS A 161 4.58 -5.07 2.03
N LEU A 162 3.77 -5.65 2.91
CA LEU A 162 3.99 -5.65 4.35
C LEU A 162 4.59 -6.99 4.82
N ALA A 163 5.60 -6.94 5.68
CA ALA A 163 6.11 -8.12 6.39
C ALA A 163 5.10 -8.61 7.44
N GLY A 164 4.65 -9.86 7.31
CA GLY A 164 3.72 -10.53 8.23
C GLY A 164 4.36 -11.21 9.45
N ASP A 165 5.67 -11.04 9.69
CA ASP A 165 6.45 -11.76 10.71
C ASP A 165 6.64 -10.98 12.03
N GLY A 166 5.82 -9.96 12.27
CA GLY A 166 5.90 -9.08 13.44
C GLY A 166 6.84 -7.88 13.29
N SER A 167 7.77 -7.91 12.34
CA SER A 167 8.64 -6.75 12.05
C SER A 167 7.87 -5.58 11.44
N ARG A 168 6.77 -5.90 10.72
CA ARG A 168 5.88 -4.95 10.02
C ARG A 168 6.63 -3.97 9.10
N PHE A 169 7.74 -4.42 8.52
CA PHE A 169 8.42 -3.65 7.49
C PHE A 169 7.50 -3.47 6.27
N LEU A 170 7.48 -2.25 5.74
CA LEU A 170 6.96 -1.95 4.42
C LEU A 170 8.08 -2.09 3.40
N PHE A 171 7.81 -2.83 2.35
CA PHE A 171 8.62 -2.88 1.15
C PHE A 171 7.95 -2.07 0.04
N VAL A 172 8.75 -1.30 -0.69
CA VAL A 172 8.31 -0.53 -1.85
C VAL A 172 9.15 -0.94 -3.05
N ALA A 173 8.52 -1.48 -4.08
CA ALA A 173 9.17 -1.80 -5.34
C ALA A 173 9.17 -0.58 -6.25
N ASP A 174 10.34 -0.22 -6.77
CA ASP A 174 10.54 0.88 -7.71
C ASP A 174 11.16 0.35 -9.00
N ALA A 175 10.35 0.31 -10.06
CA ALA A 175 10.74 -0.16 -11.38
C ALA A 175 11.62 0.84 -12.12
N GLY A 176 11.65 2.11 -11.70
CA GLY A 176 12.44 3.17 -12.34
C GLY A 176 13.93 3.03 -12.04
N VAL A 177 14.25 2.35 -10.93
CA VAL A 177 15.61 2.06 -10.47
C VAL A 177 15.85 0.57 -10.22
N ASP A 178 14.91 -0.27 -10.63
CA ASP A 178 14.94 -1.73 -10.48
C ASP A 178 15.42 -2.17 -9.08
N SER A 179 14.76 -1.63 -8.06
CA SER A 179 15.13 -1.85 -6.66
C SER A 179 13.91 -1.99 -5.74
N VAL A 180 14.11 -2.60 -4.59
CA VAL A 180 13.14 -2.70 -3.50
C VAL A 180 13.70 -1.99 -2.29
N TYR A 181 12.96 -1.02 -1.78
CA TYR A 181 13.26 -0.28 -0.55
C TYR A 181 12.55 -0.91 0.64
N GLN A 182 13.15 -0.82 1.82
CA GLN A 182 12.59 -1.32 3.07
C GLN A 182 12.43 -0.16 4.06
N PHE A 183 11.26 -0.07 4.69
CA PHE A 183 10.93 0.93 5.69
C PHE A 183 10.30 0.28 6.91
N THR A 184 10.58 0.81 8.09
CA THR A 184 9.80 0.53 9.30
C THR A 184 8.33 0.94 9.11
N SER A 185 7.43 0.42 9.95
CA SER A 185 6.00 0.78 9.92
C SER A 185 5.71 2.27 10.23
N SER A 186 6.71 3.00 10.72
CA SER A 186 6.67 4.45 10.97
C SER A 186 7.37 5.28 9.89
N GLY A 187 7.80 4.65 8.78
CA GLY A 187 8.32 5.35 7.61
C GLY A 187 9.81 5.68 7.64
N LEU A 188 10.58 5.14 8.60
CA LEU A 188 12.04 5.26 8.61
C LEU A 188 12.67 4.20 7.69
N GLU A 189 13.55 4.60 6.75
CA GLU A 189 14.20 3.65 5.83
C GLU A 189 15.20 2.77 6.59
N GLY A 190 15.24 1.48 6.24
CA GLY A 190 16.18 0.50 6.76
C GLY A 190 15.70 -0.27 8.00
N VAL A 191 16.64 -1.03 8.56
CA VAL A 191 16.45 -1.90 9.73
C VAL A 191 17.05 -1.23 10.96
N PRO A 192 16.28 -1.08 12.07
CA PRO A 192 16.82 -0.56 13.31
C PRO A 192 18.01 -1.40 13.80
N PRO A 193 19.07 -0.76 14.31
CA PRO A 193 20.22 -1.48 14.84
C PRO A 193 19.79 -2.34 16.04
N PRO A 194 20.42 -3.51 16.26
CA PRO A 194 20.08 -4.34 17.40
C PRO A 194 20.43 -3.61 18.72
N PRO A 195 19.76 -3.93 19.85
CA PRO A 195 19.90 -3.17 21.11
C PRO A 195 21.34 -3.01 21.65
N ALA A 196 22.27 -3.89 21.26
CA ALA A 196 23.67 -3.86 21.69
C ALA A 196 24.63 -3.20 20.66
N SER A 197 24.12 -2.70 19.54
CA SER A 197 24.93 -2.04 18.51
C SER A 197 25.25 -0.60 18.88
N ALA A 198 26.43 -0.13 18.48
CA ALA A 198 26.83 1.28 18.55
C ALA A 198 26.37 2.10 17.33
N ALA A 199 25.66 1.47 16.37
CA ALA A 199 25.16 2.17 15.20
C ALA A 199 24.05 3.15 15.60
N GLU A 200 24.20 4.40 15.17
CA GLU A 200 23.27 5.50 15.49
C GLU A 200 22.05 5.54 14.54
N PHE A 201 22.14 4.86 13.39
CA PHE A 201 21.15 4.92 12.32
C PHE A 201 20.69 3.53 11.92
N ASN A 202 19.47 3.46 11.37
CA ASN A 202 18.98 2.30 10.65
C ASN A 202 19.96 1.89 9.54
N ALA A 203 20.23 0.59 9.46
CA ALA A 203 21.01 0.01 8.38
C ALA A 203 20.16 -0.02 7.10
N LEU A 204 20.66 0.60 6.02
CA LEU A 204 19.98 0.55 4.72
C LEU A 204 20.06 -0.87 4.16
N ALA A 205 18.90 -1.45 3.87
CA ALA A 205 18.75 -2.83 3.40
C ALA A 205 18.06 -2.91 2.02
N SER A 206 18.26 -1.88 1.18
CA SER A 206 17.67 -1.84 -0.16
C SER A 206 18.25 -2.95 -1.04
N LEU A 207 17.37 -3.65 -1.76
CA LEU A 207 17.74 -4.70 -2.70
C LEU A 207 17.73 -4.13 -4.11
N GLY A 208 18.75 -4.43 -4.91
CA GLY A 208 18.85 -3.97 -6.29
C GLY A 208 19.62 -4.98 -7.15
N GLY A 209 19.91 -4.59 -8.40
CA GLY A 209 20.51 -5.48 -9.38
C GLY A 209 19.49 -6.37 -10.11
N PHE A 210 18.20 -6.02 -10.01
CA PHE A 210 17.15 -6.63 -10.81
C PHE A 210 17.20 -6.13 -12.26
N GLY A 211 16.66 -6.93 -13.18
CA GLY A 211 16.58 -6.56 -14.59
C GLY A 211 15.35 -5.71 -14.93
N LYS A 212 14.19 -6.06 -14.35
CA LYS A 212 12.97 -5.25 -14.32
C LYS A 212 12.05 -5.69 -13.19
N VAL A 213 12.05 -4.96 -12.07
CA VAL A 213 11.14 -5.27 -10.94
C VAL A 213 9.69 -5.08 -11.38
N SER A 214 8.83 -6.06 -11.12
CA SER A 214 7.42 -6.01 -11.54
C SER A 214 6.40 -6.30 -10.44
N ALA A 215 6.81 -6.94 -9.36
CA ALA A 215 5.98 -7.18 -8.18
C ALA A 215 6.85 -7.63 -7.01
N ILE A 216 6.32 -7.48 -5.80
CA ILE A 216 6.89 -8.00 -4.57
C ILE A 216 5.83 -8.75 -3.77
N GLY A 217 6.27 -9.69 -2.94
CA GLY A 217 5.38 -10.41 -2.04
C GLY A 217 6.15 -10.91 -0.84
N TYR A 218 5.47 -11.07 0.29
CA TYR A 218 6.11 -11.53 1.51
C TYR A 218 5.33 -12.72 2.06
N TYR A 219 6.05 -13.79 2.34
CA TYR A 219 5.47 -14.98 2.95
C TYR A 219 6.53 -15.72 3.74
N ASP A 220 6.17 -16.16 4.94
CA ASP A 220 6.99 -17.02 5.81
C ASP A 220 8.46 -16.55 5.93
N LYS A 221 8.66 -15.28 6.29
CA LYS A 221 9.99 -14.66 6.48
C LYS A 221 10.82 -14.52 5.21
N ILE A 222 10.22 -14.69 4.04
CA ILE A 222 10.85 -14.53 2.75
C ILE A 222 10.16 -13.40 1.99
N LEU A 223 10.97 -12.43 1.54
CA LEU A 223 10.58 -11.47 0.52
C LEU A 223 10.84 -12.09 -0.86
N TYR A 224 9.80 -12.13 -1.68
CA TYR A 224 9.80 -12.55 -3.06
C TYR A 224 9.80 -11.30 -3.95
N VAL A 225 10.69 -11.28 -4.94
CA VAL A 225 10.77 -10.18 -5.91
C VAL A 225 10.67 -10.76 -7.32
N ALA A 226 9.65 -10.33 -8.07
CA ALA A 226 9.47 -10.72 -9.46
C ALA A 226 10.31 -9.81 -10.38
N ASP A 227 11.22 -10.44 -11.12
CA ASP A 227 12.06 -9.80 -12.13
C ASP A 227 11.59 -10.22 -13.52
N SER A 228 10.74 -9.39 -14.12
CA SER A 228 10.06 -9.66 -15.37
C SER A 228 10.99 -9.69 -16.59
N LYS A 229 12.14 -9.01 -16.54
CA LYS A 229 13.12 -9.03 -17.63
C LYS A 229 13.87 -10.36 -17.66
N ASN A 230 14.23 -10.86 -16.48
CA ASN A 230 14.94 -12.13 -16.35
C ASN A 230 13.98 -13.33 -16.30
N GLY A 231 12.68 -13.12 -16.11
CA GLY A 231 11.68 -14.18 -16.00
C GLY A 231 11.82 -15.00 -14.71
N THR A 232 12.27 -14.35 -13.62
CA THR A 232 12.60 -15.04 -12.36
C THR A 232 11.83 -14.46 -11.18
N VAL A 233 11.65 -15.26 -10.14
CA VAL A 233 11.25 -14.80 -8.81
C VAL A 233 12.42 -15.05 -7.86
N GLN A 234 13.03 -13.97 -7.38
CA GLN A 234 14.14 -14.01 -6.45
C GLN A 234 13.60 -14.05 -5.01
N ARG A 235 14.31 -14.72 -4.11
CA ARG A 235 13.90 -14.94 -2.72
C ARG A 235 14.95 -14.40 -1.78
N PHE A 236 14.54 -13.58 -0.84
CA PHE A 236 15.41 -12.94 0.15
C PHE A 236 14.91 -13.28 1.54
N LYS A 237 15.76 -13.94 2.33
CA LYS A 237 15.55 -14.12 3.77
C LYS A 237 16.13 -12.92 4.47
N LEU A 238 15.27 -12.10 5.09
CA LEU A 238 15.70 -10.92 5.82
C LEU A 238 16.00 -11.34 7.25
N THR A 239 17.27 -11.61 7.52
CA THR A 239 17.74 -12.09 8.82
C THR A 239 18.94 -11.29 9.28
N LEU A 240 19.06 -11.11 10.60
CA LEU A 240 20.27 -10.63 11.24
C LEU A 240 21.16 -11.78 11.70
N ASP A 241 20.66 -13.02 11.69
CA ASP A 241 21.48 -14.23 11.93
C ASP A 241 22.36 -14.51 10.71
N PHE A 242 23.66 -14.64 10.98
CA PHE A 242 24.69 -15.00 10.01
C PHE A 242 25.04 -16.50 10.03
N ASP A 243 24.25 -17.31 10.73
CA ASP A 243 24.47 -18.75 10.92
C ASP A 243 23.75 -19.62 9.88
#